data_AF-A0A2H3C6H0-F1
#
_entry.id   AF-A0A2H3C6H0-F1
#
_cell.length_a   1.000
_cell.length_b   1.000
_cell.length_c   1.000
_cell.angle_alpha   90.00
_cell.angle_beta   90.00
_cell.angle_gamma   90.00
#
_symmetry.space_group_name_H-M   'P 1'
#
loop_
_entity.id
_entity.type
_entity.pdbx_description
1 polymer ?
#
loop_
_entity_poly.entity_id
_entity_poly.type
_entity_poly.pdbx_seq_one_letter_code
_entity_poly.pdbx_strand_id
1 'polypeptide(L)'
;MATQPAAEIDDKTRYETLKRELALTLPKKRESDKNLAQIESHIYKLEGQYLTETIAQHGGNIIHGFDNFLKNQTTGRKRYEVADQDRVFSNSSLTIQKSLDLLGEVSDNEDSGKLSAGGVTTVTVPPATQTQTSQAHANKLIRDREYSRKKRAQNRNRSAGTVSDDDSVSVATSTGRPRKRPRLADD
;
A
#
# COMPACT_ATOMS: atom_id res chain seq x y z
N MET A 1 57.58 -29.12 -4.31
CA MET A 1 56.61 -29.50 -3.27
C MET A 1 55.36 -28.66 -3.50
N ALA A 2 54.37 -29.20 -4.23
CA ALA A 2 53.17 -28.47 -4.64
C ALA A 2 51.95 -29.05 -3.90
N THR A 3 51.48 -28.34 -2.89
CA THR A 3 50.30 -28.69 -2.09
C THR A 3 49.17 -27.72 -2.41
N GLN A 4 48.51 -27.88 -3.57
CA GLN A 4 47.34 -27.07 -3.96
C GLN A 4 46.12 -27.78 -4.63
N PRO A 5 45.97 -29.12 -4.71
CA PRO A 5 44.79 -29.67 -5.39
C PRO A 5 43.50 -29.73 -4.56
N ALA A 6 43.56 -29.66 -3.22
CA ALA A 6 42.40 -29.97 -2.38
C ALA A 6 41.35 -28.83 -2.29
N ALA A 7 41.79 -27.57 -2.29
CA ALA A 7 40.89 -26.41 -2.16
C ALA A 7 40.11 -26.13 -3.46
N GLU A 8 40.73 -26.27 -4.64
CA GLU A 8 40.05 -26.06 -5.92
C GLU A 8 38.95 -27.09 -6.20
N ILE A 9 39.13 -28.33 -5.71
CA ILE A 9 38.12 -29.38 -5.84
C ILE A 9 36.88 -29.03 -5.02
N ASP A 10 37.04 -28.43 -3.83
CA ASP A 10 35.95 -27.99 -2.97
C ASP A 10 35.16 -26.80 -3.56
N ASP A 11 35.86 -25.84 -4.18
CA ASP A 11 35.20 -24.73 -4.89
C ASP A 11 34.43 -25.21 -6.12
N LYS A 12 34.98 -26.18 -6.86
CA LYS A 12 34.31 -26.77 -8.03
C LYS A 12 33.08 -27.59 -7.63
N THR A 13 33.15 -28.39 -6.57
CA THR A 13 31.99 -29.13 -6.07
C THR A 13 30.92 -28.18 -5.53
N ARG A 14 31.32 -27.13 -4.80
CA ARG A 14 30.41 -26.07 -4.31
C ARG A 14 29.73 -25.31 -5.45
N TYR A 15 30.44 -25.03 -6.54
CA TYR A 15 29.84 -24.43 -7.72
C TYR A 15 28.78 -25.35 -8.36
N GLU A 16 29.09 -26.64 -8.52
CA GLU A 16 28.17 -27.61 -9.09
C GLU A 16 26.93 -27.86 -8.20
N THR A 17 27.08 -27.81 -6.86
CA THR A 17 25.93 -27.88 -5.94
C THR A 17 25.04 -26.64 -6.06
N LEU A 18 25.62 -25.43 -6.02
CA LEU A 18 24.88 -24.17 -6.18
C LEU A 18 24.17 -24.09 -7.53
N LYS A 19 24.82 -24.56 -8.61
CA LYS A 19 24.21 -24.61 -9.95
C LYS A 19 23.00 -25.54 -9.99
N ARG A 20 23.09 -26.73 -9.38
CA ARG A 20 21.94 -27.64 -9.26
C ARG A 20 20.82 -27.05 -8.42
N GLU A 21 21.16 -26.41 -7.30
CA GLU A 21 20.20 -25.74 -6.44
C GLU A 21 19.47 -24.61 -7.17
N LEU A 22 20.20 -23.78 -7.93
CA LEU A 22 19.62 -22.72 -8.75
C LEU A 22 18.67 -23.30 -9.81
N ALA A 23 19.06 -24.37 -10.50
CA ALA A 23 18.23 -25.03 -11.50
C ALA A 23 16.92 -25.59 -10.91
N LEU A 24 16.94 -26.03 -9.64
CA LEU A 24 15.75 -26.53 -8.93
C LEU A 24 14.88 -25.41 -8.35
N THR A 25 15.47 -24.29 -7.94
CA THR A 25 14.75 -23.17 -7.30
C THR A 25 14.08 -22.24 -8.30
N LEU A 26 14.66 -22.03 -9.48
CA LEU A 26 14.05 -21.24 -10.55
C LEU A 26 12.63 -21.67 -10.96
N PRO A 27 12.34 -22.96 -11.25
CA PRO A 27 10.98 -23.37 -11.61
C PRO A 27 10.01 -23.21 -10.45
N LYS A 28 10.42 -23.49 -9.21
CA LYS A 28 9.60 -23.27 -8.01
C LYS A 28 9.24 -21.81 -7.82
N LYS A 29 10.18 -20.90 -8.08
CA LYS A 29 9.92 -19.46 -8.06
C LYS A 29 8.88 -19.08 -9.12
N ARG A 30 9.05 -19.55 -10.36
CA ARG A 30 8.10 -19.28 -11.45
C ARG A 30 6.69 -19.78 -11.15
N GLU A 31 6.58 -20.97 -10.56
CA GLU A 31 5.29 -21.52 -10.12
C GLU A 31 4.65 -20.67 -9.02
N SER A 32 5.45 -20.24 -8.04
CA SER A 32 4.98 -19.35 -6.96
C SER A 32 4.48 -18.01 -7.50
N ASP A 33 5.21 -17.42 -8.45
CA ASP A 33 4.84 -16.13 -9.06
C ASP A 33 3.56 -16.26 -9.91
N LYS A 34 3.39 -17.39 -10.62
CA LYS A 34 2.14 -17.69 -11.33
C LYS A 34 0.96 -17.83 -10.38
N ASN A 35 1.13 -18.56 -9.28
CA ASN A 35 0.09 -18.74 -8.27
C ASN A 35 -0.28 -17.41 -7.61
N LEU A 36 0.72 -16.56 -7.32
CA LEU A 36 0.48 -15.21 -6.81
C LEU A 36 -0.38 -14.40 -7.79
N ALA A 37 -0.02 -14.38 -9.07
CA ALA A 37 -0.77 -13.62 -10.07
C ALA A 37 -2.22 -14.11 -10.23
N GLN A 38 -2.45 -15.42 -10.12
CA GLN A 38 -3.80 -15.99 -10.14
C GLN A 38 -4.64 -15.55 -8.94
N ILE A 39 -4.06 -15.58 -7.74
CA ILE A 39 -4.74 -15.15 -6.51
C ILE A 39 -5.06 -13.66 -6.58
N GLU A 40 -4.11 -12.84 -7.02
CA GLU A 40 -4.28 -11.39 -7.17
C GLU A 40 -5.40 -11.04 -8.16
N SER A 41 -5.44 -11.69 -9.33
CA SER A 41 -6.55 -11.53 -10.27
C SER A 41 -7.89 -11.98 -9.69
N HIS A 42 -7.89 -13.06 -8.91
CA HIS A 42 -9.10 -13.56 -8.25
C HIS A 42 -9.64 -12.56 -7.22
N ILE A 43 -8.76 -11.99 -6.39
CA ILE A 43 -9.10 -10.94 -5.43
C ILE A 43 -9.73 -9.75 -6.15
N TYR A 44 -9.12 -9.27 -7.23
CA TYR A 44 -9.63 -8.13 -8.00
C TYR A 44 -11.06 -8.35 -8.52
N LYS A 45 -11.34 -9.56 -9.04
CA LYS A 45 -12.66 -9.95 -9.54
C LYS A 45 -13.68 -10.02 -8.40
N LEU A 46 -13.35 -10.70 -7.31
CA LEU A 46 -14.22 -10.85 -6.15
C LEU A 46 -14.55 -9.50 -5.51
N GLU A 47 -13.56 -8.61 -5.38
CA GLU A 47 -13.80 -7.25 -4.89
C GLU A 47 -14.78 -6.49 -5.78
N GLY A 48 -14.60 -6.55 -7.10
CA GLY A 48 -15.50 -5.89 -8.04
C GLY A 48 -16.94 -6.39 -7.89
N GLN A 49 -17.12 -7.69 -7.77
CA GLN A 49 -18.42 -8.32 -7.54
C GLN A 49 -19.02 -7.89 -6.20
N TYR A 50 -18.26 -8.02 -5.11
CA TYR A 50 -18.70 -7.68 -3.76
C TYR A 50 -19.10 -6.21 -3.63
N LEU A 51 -18.30 -5.28 -4.16
CA LEU A 51 -18.60 -3.85 -4.10
C LEU A 51 -19.84 -3.52 -4.95
N THR A 52 -19.95 -4.08 -6.15
CA THR A 52 -21.12 -3.85 -7.02
C THR A 52 -22.41 -4.37 -6.37
N GLU A 53 -22.37 -5.56 -5.79
CA GLU A 53 -23.52 -6.19 -5.14
C GLU A 53 -23.93 -5.45 -3.86
N THR A 54 -22.97 -5.20 -2.98
CA THR A 54 -23.26 -4.57 -1.68
C THR A 54 -23.69 -3.12 -1.82
N ILE A 55 -23.12 -2.35 -2.74
CA ILE A 55 -23.54 -0.97 -2.98
C ILE A 55 -24.96 -0.90 -3.56
N ALA A 56 -25.35 -1.89 -4.37
CA ALA A 56 -26.68 -1.94 -4.98
C ALA A 56 -27.80 -2.39 -4.04
N GLN A 57 -27.52 -3.28 -3.09
CA GLN A 57 -28.57 -4.05 -2.39
C GLN A 57 -28.65 -3.79 -0.88
N HIS A 58 -27.57 -3.36 -0.21
CA HIS A 58 -27.50 -3.44 1.24
C HIS A 58 -26.83 -2.20 1.81
N GLY A 59 -27.43 -1.59 2.84
CA GLY A 59 -26.97 -0.35 3.47
C GLY A 59 -25.62 -0.42 4.21
N GLY A 60 -24.63 -1.14 3.67
CA GLY A 60 -23.28 -1.16 4.18
C GLY A 60 -22.40 -2.25 3.61
N ASN A 61 -21.09 -2.01 3.65
CA ASN A 61 -20.06 -2.96 3.27
C ASN A 61 -18.80 -2.76 4.11
N ILE A 62 -17.81 -3.65 3.99
CA ILE A 62 -16.59 -3.58 4.81
C ILE A 62 -15.75 -2.31 4.57
N ILE A 63 -15.96 -1.62 3.45
CA ILE A 63 -15.23 -0.38 3.11
C ILE A 63 -15.87 0.84 3.76
N HIS A 64 -17.21 0.94 3.66
CA HIS A 64 -17.98 2.12 4.05
C HIS A 64 -18.71 1.96 5.39
N GLY A 65 -18.66 0.77 6.00
CA GLY A 65 -19.32 0.44 7.26
C GLY A 65 -20.77 -0.06 7.09
N PHE A 66 -21.37 -0.53 8.18
CA PHE A 66 -22.71 -1.14 8.21
C PHE A 66 -23.79 -0.25 8.85
N ASP A 67 -23.53 1.05 9.02
CA ASP A 67 -24.42 1.97 9.73
C ASP A 67 -25.81 2.14 9.10
N ASN A 68 -25.94 1.89 7.79
CA ASN A 68 -27.22 1.95 7.09
C ASN A 68 -27.88 0.57 6.94
N PHE A 69 -27.30 -0.50 7.50
CA PHE A 69 -27.82 -1.87 7.41
C PHE A 69 -29.22 -1.97 8.04
N LEU A 70 -29.42 -1.33 9.19
CA LEU A 70 -30.73 -1.29 9.86
C LEU A 70 -31.70 -0.25 9.29
N LYS A 71 -31.20 0.71 8.50
CA LYS A 71 -32.00 1.88 8.07
C LYS A 71 -32.85 1.63 6.83
N ASN A 72 -32.80 0.41 6.26
CA ASN A 72 -33.55 -0.04 5.08
C ASN A 72 -33.84 1.11 4.08
N GLN A 73 -32.78 1.82 3.69
CA GLN A 73 -32.88 2.98 2.80
C GLN A 73 -33.16 2.46 1.40
N THR A 74 -34.43 2.42 1.03
CA THR A 74 -34.91 2.14 -0.34
C THR A 74 -34.78 3.36 -1.26
N THR A 75 -33.97 4.35 -0.89
CA THR A 75 -33.88 5.64 -1.57
C THR A 75 -32.85 5.60 -2.70
N GLY A 76 -33.36 5.47 -3.93
CA GLY A 76 -32.76 6.06 -5.13
C GLY A 76 -31.44 5.44 -5.59
N ARG A 77 -31.55 4.37 -6.38
CA ARG A 77 -30.47 3.71 -7.11
C ARG A 77 -29.72 4.69 -8.04
N LYS A 78 -28.72 5.40 -7.52
CA LYS A 78 -27.64 5.90 -8.38
C LYS A 78 -26.69 4.74 -8.59
N ARG A 79 -26.51 4.32 -9.85
CA ARG A 79 -25.45 3.38 -10.24
C ARG A 79 -24.13 3.96 -9.75
N TYR A 80 -23.65 3.43 -8.64
CA TYR A 80 -22.34 3.79 -8.12
C TYR A 80 -21.33 2.94 -8.89
N GLU A 81 -20.45 3.62 -9.62
CA GLU A 81 -19.32 2.97 -10.26
C GLU A 81 -18.30 2.61 -9.17
N VAL A 82 -17.81 1.38 -9.18
CA VAL A 82 -16.83 0.92 -8.19
C VAL A 82 -15.55 1.73 -8.37
N ALA A 83 -15.25 2.61 -7.42
CA ALA A 83 -14.04 3.39 -7.43
C ALA A 83 -12.81 2.50 -7.16
N ASP A 84 -11.72 2.72 -7.89
CA ASP A 84 -10.47 1.96 -7.68
C ASP A 84 -9.89 2.14 -6.26
N GLN A 85 -10.20 3.25 -5.60
CA GLN A 85 -9.80 3.51 -4.22
C GLN A 85 -10.50 2.58 -3.22
N ASP A 86 -11.71 2.11 -3.53
CA ASP A 86 -12.49 1.23 -2.66
C ASP A 86 -12.01 -0.24 -2.72
N ARG A 87 -11.11 -0.57 -3.66
CA ARG A 87 -10.50 -1.90 -3.84
C ARG A 87 -9.32 -2.12 -2.89
N VAL A 88 -9.59 -2.04 -1.59
CA VAL A 88 -8.55 -2.04 -0.55
C VAL A 88 -7.72 -3.33 -0.50
N PHE A 89 -8.29 -4.49 -0.89
CA PHE A 89 -7.57 -5.75 -0.93
C PHE A 89 -6.63 -5.81 -2.13
N SER A 90 -7.09 -5.40 -3.33
CA SER A 90 -6.19 -5.24 -4.49
C SER A 90 -5.08 -4.22 -4.22
N ASN A 91 -5.43 -3.06 -3.64
CA ASN A 91 -4.49 -1.99 -3.33
C ASN A 91 -3.50 -2.35 -2.21
N SER A 92 -3.73 -3.45 -1.47
CA SER A 92 -2.77 -3.96 -0.49
C SER A 92 -1.55 -4.64 -1.13
N SER A 93 -1.63 -4.97 -2.42
CA SER A 93 -0.53 -5.53 -3.18
C SER A 93 0.07 -4.54 -4.17
N LEU A 94 1.39 -4.43 -4.17
CA LEU A 94 2.14 -3.64 -5.17
C LEU A 94 2.23 -4.36 -6.52
N THR A 95 1.94 -5.65 -6.56
CA THR A 95 2.08 -6.51 -7.74
C THR A 95 0.80 -6.69 -8.53
N ILE A 96 -0.34 -6.24 -8.00
CA ILE A 96 -1.66 -6.43 -8.61
C ILE A 96 -1.72 -6.01 -10.08
N GLN A 97 -1.23 -4.81 -10.43
CA GLN A 97 -1.29 -4.32 -11.82
C GLN A 97 -0.49 -5.23 -12.76
N LYS A 98 0.72 -5.60 -12.34
CA LYS A 98 1.58 -6.53 -13.10
C LYS A 98 0.94 -7.91 -13.22
N SER A 99 0.23 -8.37 -12.20
CA SER A 99 -0.47 -9.66 -12.26
C SER A 99 -1.65 -9.66 -13.22
N LEU A 100 -2.38 -8.54 -13.29
CA LEU A 100 -3.49 -8.37 -14.22
C LEU A 100 -2.97 -8.30 -15.66
N ASP A 101 -1.86 -7.59 -15.90
CA ASP A 101 -1.20 -7.54 -17.21
C ASP A 101 -0.70 -8.94 -17.62
N LEU A 102 -0.01 -9.64 -16.72
CA LEU A 102 0.55 -10.97 -16.97
C LEU A 102 -0.53 -12.01 -17.29
N LEU A 103 -1.70 -11.93 -16.62
CA LEU A 103 -2.80 -12.85 -16.87
C LEU A 103 -3.67 -12.42 -18.07
N GLY A 104 -3.69 -11.12 -18.39
CA GLY A 104 -4.38 -10.54 -19.54
C GLY A 104 -3.73 -10.87 -20.89
N GLU A 105 -2.40 -11.10 -20.91
CA GLU A 105 -1.65 -11.53 -22.10
C GLU A 105 -1.86 -13.02 -22.46
N VAL A 106 -2.64 -13.78 -21.68
CA VAL A 106 -2.91 -15.22 -21.93
C VAL A 106 -4.19 -15.46 -22.73
N SER A 107 -4.95 -14.42 -23.07
CA SER A 107 -6.11 -14.55 -23.98
C SER A 107 -5.70 -14.17 -25.40
N ASP A 108 -5.69 -15.19 -26.27
CA ASP A 108 -5.60 -15.14 -27.72
C ASP A 108 -4.22 -14.76 -28.29
N ASN A 109 -3.46 -15.76 -28.74
CA ASN A 109 -2.84 -15.87 -30.08
C ASN A 109 -1.66 -16.86 -30.06
N GLU A 110 -1.90 -18.03 -30.66
CA GLU A 110 -0.83 -18.81 -31.29
C GLU A 110 -0.25 -17.96 -32.43
N ASP A 111 1.08 -17.83 -32.49
CA ASP A 111 1.87 -17.16 -33.54
C ASP A 111 1.89 -15.62 -33.57
N SER A 112 2.87 -15.04 -32.87
CA SER A 112 3.72 -14.00 -33.47
C SER A 112 4.98 -13.78 -32.63
N GLY A 113 6.09 -14.31 -33.13
CA GLY A 113 7.40 -14.05 -32.56
C GLY A 113 7.86 -12.61 -32.76
N LYS A 114 8.80 -12.24 -31.87
CA LYS A 114 9.85 -11.22 -31.99
C LYS A 114 9.60 -9.88 -31.25
N LEU A 115 10.21 -9.86 -30.07
CA LEU A 115 10.84 -8.74 -29.34
C LEU A 115 10.01 -8.05 -28.26
N SER A 116 9.94 -8.69 -27.09
CA SER A 116 10.49 -8.10 -25.87
C SER A 116 10.89 -9.22 -24.89
N ALA A 117 12.17 -9.57 -24.91
CA ALA A 117 12.92 -10.36 -23.93
C ALA A 117 12.11 -11.22 -22.91
N GLY A 118 11.70 -12.41 -23.35
CA GLY A 118 11.81 -13.65 -22.58
C GLY A 118 10.90 -13.84 -21.36
N GLY A 119 9.69 -14.35 -21.60
CA GLY A 119 9.03 -15.32 -20.72
C GLY A 119 9.02 -14.98 -19.22
N VAL A 120 8.77 -13.72 -18.88
CA VAL A 120 8.76 -13.28 -17.48
C VAL A 120 7.43 -13.71 -16.86
N THR A 121 7.37 -14.98 -16.47
CA THR A 121 6.33 -15.55 -15.59
C THR A 121 6.43 -15.04 -14.16
N THR A 122 7.40 -14.17 -13.88
CA THR A 122 7.79 -13.78 -12.53
C THR A 122 7.53 -12.30 -12.30
N VAL A 123 6.64 -11.96 -11.37
CA VAL A 123 6.42 -10.56 -11.03
C VAL A 123 7.67 -10.00 -10.35
N THR A 124 8.44 -9.20 -11.10
CA THR A 124 9.65 -8.58 -10.58
C THR A 124 9.27 -7.33 -9.79
N VAL A 125 9.38 -7.43 -8.47
CA VAL A 125 9.25 -6.29 -7.56
C VAL A 125 10.65 -5.69 -7.37
N PRO A 126 10.83 -4.37 -7.46
CA PRO A 126 12.08 -3.76 -7.05
C PRO A 126 12.38 -4.13 -5.59
N PRO A 127 13.66 -4.30 -5.21
CA PRO A 127 14.05 -4.56 -3.83
C PRO A 127 13.41 -3.51 -2.91
N ALA A 128 12.85 -3.94 -1.78
CA ALA A 128 12.21 -3.06 -0.82
C ALA A 128 13.23 -2.02 -0.32
N THR A 129 13.22 -0.84 -0.92
CA THR A 129 14.02 0.28 -0.43
C THR A 129 13.37 0.74 0.87
N GLN A 130 14.08 0.59 1.98
CA GLN A 130 13.68 1.00 3.34
C GLN A 130 13.26 2.48 3.44
N THR A 131 13.49 3.28 2.39
CA THR A 131 13.08 4.67 2.22
C THR A 131 11.58 4.88 1.98
N GLN A 132 10.81 3.90 1.50
CA GLN A 132 9.38 4.10 1.17
C GLN A 132 8.50 4.32 2.42
N THR A 133 8.83 3.66 3.54
CA THR A 133 8.14 3.90 4.82
C THR A 133 8.45 5.29 5.38
N SER A 134 9.68 5.78 5.17
CA SER A 134 10.12 7.10 5.62
C SER A 134 9.47 8.24 4.84
N GLN A 135 9.29 8.07 3.53
CA GLN A 135 8.63 9.07 2.68
C GLN A 135 7.12 9.16 2.96
N ALA A 136 6.43 8.03 3.16
CA ALA A 136 5.01 8.04 3.54
C ALA A 136 4.79 8.71 4.91
N HIS A 137 5.66 8.45 5.89
CA HIS A 137 5.61 9.09 7.20
C HIS A 137 5.94 10.60 7.14
N ALA A 138 6.94 10.99 6.33
CA ALA A 138 7.27 12.38 6.08
C ALA A 138 6.11 13.14 5.41
N ASN A 139 5.46 12.54 4.42
CA ASN A 139 4.31 13.12 3.72
C ASN A 139 3.09 13.30 4.64
N LYS A 140 2.85 12.35 5.56
CA LYS A 140 1.82 12.49 6.60
C LYS A 140 2.13 13.66 7.54
N LEU A 141 3.36 13.79 8.01
CA LEU A 141 3.79 14.89 8.88
C LEU A 141 3.65 16.26 8.20
N ILE A 142 3.97 16.35 6.90
CA ILE A 142 3.79 17.58 6.12
C ILE A 142 2.31 17.94 6.02
N ARG A 143 1.43 16.97 5.69
CA ARG A 143 -0.02 17.19 5.65
C ARG A 143 -0.60 17.62 7.00
N ASP A 144 -0.23 16.96 8.09
CA ASP A 144 -0.69 17.32 9.44
C ASP A 144 -0.21 18.73 9.84
N ARG A 145 1.01 19.11 9.46
CA ARG A 145 1.57 20.44 9.70
C ARG A 145 0.86 21.53 8.90
N GLU A 146 0.52 21.28 7.65
CA GLU A 146 -0.26 22.21 6.82
C GLU A 146 -1.69 22.37 7.31
N TYR A 147 -2.36 21.28 7.67
CA TYR A 147 -3.70 21.31 8.24
C TYR A 147 -3.73 22.15 9.53
N SER A 148 -2.74 21.95 10.41
CA SER A 148 -2.59 22.72 11.64
C SER A 148 -2.35 24.22 11.36
N ARG A 149 -1.52 24.53 10.35
CA ARG A 149 -1.23 25.91 9.95
C ARG A 149 -2.46 26.60 9.36
N LYS A 150 -3.21 25.90 8.50
CA LYS A 150 -4.46 26.37 7.89
C LYS A 150 -5.55 26.59 8.92
N LYS A 151 -5.71 25.67 9.88
CA LYS A 151 -6.64 25.82 11.02
C LYS A 151 -6.31 27.06 11.87
N ARG A 152 -5.02 27.31 12.16
CA ARG A 152 -4.58 28.49 12.91
C ARG A 152 -4.79 29.80 12.14
N ALA A 153 -4.55 29.80 10.82
CA ALA A 153 -4.81 30.96 9.97
C ALA A 153 -6.31 31.25 9.83
N GLN A 154 -7.14 30.21 9.68
CA GLN A 154 -8.58 30.35 9.60
C GLN A 154 -9.17 30.87 10.92
N ASN A 155 -8.63 30.44 12.06
CA ASN A 155 -9.04 30.97 13.37
C ASN A 155 -8.64 32.44 13.55
N ARG A 156 -7.47 32.85 13.03
CA ARG A 156 -7.04 34.26 13.01
C ARG A 156 -7.88 35.13 12.08
N ASN A 157 -8.31 34.61 10.93
CA ASN A 157 -9.22 35.34 10.04
C ASN A 157 -10.63 35.46 10.62
N ARG A 158 -11.09 34.48 11.40
CA ARG A 158 -12.35 34.58 12.15
C ARG A 158 -12.28 35.62 13.27
N SER A 159 -11.13 35.77 13.93
CA SER A 159 -10.93 36.80 14.97
C SER A 159 -10.61 38.19 14.43
N ALA A 160 -10.25 38.32 13.15
CA ALA A 160 -9.99 39.61 12.51
C ALA A 160 -11.25 40.25 11.89
N GLY A 161 -12.40 39.54 11.92
CA GLY A 161 -13.67 39.98 11.34
C GLY A 161 -14.67 40.61 12.31
N THR A 162 -14.33 40.78 13.59
CA THR A 162 -15.22 41.40 14.59
C THR A 162 -14.46 42.45 15.39
N VAL A 163 -14.17 43.59 14.77
CA VAL A 163 -14.00 44.85 15.52
C VAL A 163 -15.39 45.44 15.73
N SER A 164 -16.11 44.91 16.71
CA SER A 164 -17.23 45.62 17.32
C SER A 164 -17.03 45.54 18.83
N ASP A 165 -16.81 46.72 19.38
CA ASP A 165 -16.76 47.10 20.78
C ASP A 165 -18.04 46.61 21.49
N ASP A 166 -17.91 45.70 22.46
CA ASP A 166 -18.79 45.58 23.63
C ASP A 166 -18.23 44.54 24.63
N ASP A 167 -18.39 44.84 25.91
CA ASP A 167 -17.90 44.14 27.09
C ASP A 167 -18.26 42.63 27.13
N SER A 168 -17.27 41.74 27.40
CA SER A 168 -17.48 40.54 28.25
C SER A 168 -16.21 39.69 28.47
N VAL A 169 -15.73 39.76 29.72
CA VAL A 169 -15.06 38.73 30.54
C VAL A 169 -14.08 37.74 29.86
N SER A 170 -12.82 37.98 30.18
CA SER A 170 -11.67 37.09 30.09
C SER A 170 -11.86 35.72 30.76
N VAL A 171 -11.67 34.62 30.01
CA VAL A 171 -10.93 33.42 30.47
C VAL A 171 -10.07 32.91 29.32
N ALA A 172 -8.85 33.45 29.21
CA ALA A 172 -7.78 32.90 28.40
C ALA A 172 -6.90 32.01 29.29
N THR A 173 -7.14 30.70 29.31
CA THR A 173 -6.18 29.73 29.87
C THR A 173 -5.05 29.51 28.87
N SER A 174 -4.05 30.40 28.94
CA SER A 174 -2.77 30.24 28.25
C SER A 174 -1.63 30.08 29.26
N THR A 175 -1.28 28.83 29.54
CA THR A 175 0.01 28.44 30.16
C THR A 175 0.30 27.04 29.62
N GLY A 176 1.39 26.69 28.94
CA GLY A 176 2.72 27.25 28.87
C GLY A 176 3.65 26.04 28.67
N ARG A 177 4.32 25.98 27.52
CA ARG A 177 5.47 25.13 27.13
C ARG A 177 6.11 24.28 28.26
N PRO A 178 6.23 22.94 28.14
CA PRO A 178 7.04 22.16 29.08
C PRO A 178 8.52 22.43 28.79
N ARG A 179 9.18 23.04 29.77
CA ARG A 179 10.60 23.37 29.78
C ARG A 179 11.31 22.17 30.41
N LYS A 180 12.35 21.64 29.74
CA LYS A 180 13.26 20.65 30.33
C LYS A 180 13.75 21.16 31.70
N ARG A 181 13.68 20.32 32.74
CA ARG A 181 14.43 20.51 33.99
C ARG A 181 15.25 19.25 34.28
N PRO A 182 16.43 19.40 34.90
CA PRO A 182 17.56 18.48 34.77
C PRO A 182 17.48 17.30 35.74
N ARG A 183 18.29 16.27 35.44
CA ARG A 183 18.59 15.14 36.31
C ARG A 183 19.19 15.64 37.63
N LEU A 184 18.69 15.15 38.75
CA LEU A 184 19.38 15.21 40.03
C LEU A 184 19.88 13.78 40.32
N ALA A 185 21.19 13.68 40.57
CA ALA A 185 21.85 12.48 41.02
C ALA A 185 21.76 12.35 42.56
N ASP A 186 22.22 11.19 43.03
CA ASP A 186 22.57 10.79 44.41
C ASP A 186 21.38 10.28 45.25
N ASP A 187 21.44 9.15 45.96
CA ASP A 187 22.54 8.26 46.40
C ASP A 187 21.95 6.83 46.59
#